data_AF-A0A3C1LP38-F1
#
_entry.id   AF-A0A3C1LP38-F1
#
_cell.length_a   1.000
_cell.length_b   1.000
_cell.length_c   1.000
_cell.angle_alpha   90.00
_cell.angle_beta   90.00
_cell.angle_gamma   90.00
#
_symmetry.space_group_name_H-M   'P 1'
#
loop_
_entity.id
_entity.type
_entity.pdbx_description
1 polymer ?
#
loop_
_entity_poly.entity_id
_entity_poly.type
_entity_poly.pdbx_seq_one_letter_code
_entity_poly.pdbx_strand_id
1 'polypeptide(L)' 'MNYSDRRRRFSRRKYCRFCANKELQIDYKNVDMMRQFVSDVGRIDPARITGTCAKHQRKLTTEIKRARQMALIPYVIE' A
#
# COMPACT_ATOMS: atom_id res chain seq x y z
N MET A 1 6.27 32.92 0.91
CA MET A 1 6.97 31.85 0.16
C MET A 1 5.94 30.81 -0.26
N ASN A 2 5.52 30.81 -1.53
CA ASN A 2 4.48 29.92 -2.03
C ASN A 2 5.11 28.62 -2.53
N TYR A 3 4.74 27.50 -1.91
CA TYR A 3 5.16 26.15 -2.28
C TYR A 3 4.35 25.65 -3.51
N SER A 4 4.29 26.46 -4.56
CA SER A 4 3.48 26.24 -5.75
C SER A 4 4.34 25.82 -6.94
N ASP A 5 5.15 24.78 -6.79
CA ASP A 5 5.63 24.00 -7.94
C ASP A 5 6.24 22.66 -7.51
N ARG A 6 5.42 21.62 -7.44
CA ARG A 6 5.94 20.25 -7.62
C ARG A 6 5.27 19.67 -8.84
N ARG A 7 5.80 20.03 -10.02
CA ARG A 7 5.75 19.26 -11.28
C ARG A 7 4.99 17.95 -11.11
N ARG A 8 3.70 17.96 -11.47
CA ARG A 8 2.92 16.74 -11.68
C ARG A 8 3.58 16.01 -12.85
N ARG A 9 4.65 15.24 -12.58
CA ARG A 9 5.13 14.24 -13.53
C ARG A 9 3.90 13.41 -13.86
N PHE A 10 3.49 13.43 -15.12
CA PHE A 10 2.37 12.63 -15.63
C PHE A 10 2.76 11.15 -15.51
N SER A 11 2.68 10.63 -14.28
CA SER A 11 2.85 9.22 -14.00
C SER A 11 1.69 8.52 -14.67
N ARG A 12 2.01 7.55 -15.55
CA ARG A 12 1.01 6.70 -16.21
C ARG A 12 0.02 6.21 -15.14
N ARG A 13 -1.27 6.35 -15.41
CA ARG A 13 -2.33 5.88 -14.49
C ARG A 13 -2.08 4.40 -14.21
N LYS A 14 -1.61 4.10 -13.00
CA LYS A 14 -1.41 2.71 -12.56
C LYS A 14 -2.79 2.09 -12.37
N TYR A 15 -2.96 0.86 -12.85
CA TYR A 15 -4.19 0.10 -12.65
C TYR A 15 -4.14 -0.62 -11.30
N CYS A 16 -5.29 -0.82 -10.67
CA CYS A 16 -5.36 -1.53 -9.41
C CYS A 16 -5.14 -3.03 -9.64
N ARG A 17 -4.05 -3.56 -9.08
CA ARG A 17 -3.68 -4.99 -9.19
C ARG A 17 -4.77 -5.93 -8.68
N PHE A 18 -5.44 -5.57 -7.59
CA PHE A 18 -6.55 -6.34 -7.00
C PHE A 18 -7.83 -6.30 -7.83
N CYS A 19 -8.07 -5.22 -8.59
CA CYS A 19 -9.20 -5.18 -9.52
C CYS A 19 -8.94 -6.04 -10.75
N ALA A 20 -7.69 -6.06 -11.23
CA ALA A 20 -7.30 -6.86 -12.39
C ALA A 20 -7.27 -8.36 -12.05
N ASN A 21 -6.77 -8.72 -10.87
CA ASN A 21 -6.64 -10.11 -10.44
C ASN A 21 -7.50 -10.38 -9.20
N LYS A 22 -8.66 -11.02 -9.40
CA LYS A 22 -9.62 -11.35 -8.32
C LYS A 22 -9.13 -12.46 -7.38
N GLU A 23 -8.16 -13.25 -7.81
CA GLU A 23 -7.55 -14.32 -7.01
C GLU A 23 -6.67 -13.78 -5.88
N LEU A 24 -6.16 -12.54 -6.02
CA LEU A 24 -5.38 -11.89 -4.97
C LEU A 24 -6.31 -11.40 -3.85
N GLN A 25 -6.45 -12.24 -2.82
CA GLN A 25 -7.20 -11.92 -1.62
C GLN A 25 -6.35 -11.12 -0.62
N ILE A 26 -6.84 -9.92 -0.26
CA ILE A 26 -6.22 -9.08 0.77
C ILE A 26 -6.55 -9.68 2.14
N ASP A 27 -5.58 -10.36 2.74
CA ASP A 27 -5.64 -10.96 4.08
C ASP A 27 -4.31 -10.78 4.82
N TYR A 28 -4.36 -10.57 6.14
CA TYR A 28 -3.18 -10.32 6.99
C TYR A 28 -2.25 -11.52 7.13
N LYS A 29 -2.75 -12.72 6.81
CA LYS A 29 -1.97 -13.96 6.81
C LYS A 29 -0.96 -14.02 5.65
N ASN A 30 -1.22 -13.28 4.57
CA ASN A 30 -0.39 -13.26 3.37
C ASN A 30 0.71 -12.20 3.49
N VAL A 31 1.70 -12.46 4.34
CA VAL A 31 2.78 -11.50 4.65
C VAL A 31 3.58 -11.10 3.40
N ASP A 32 3.86 -12.05 2.50
CA ASP A 32 4.63 -11.80 1.27
C ASP A 32 3.95 -10.79 0.35
N MET A 33 2.62 -10.88 0.24
CA MET A 33 1.83 -9.92 -0.52
C MET A 33 1.87 -8.54 0.16
N MET A 34 1.71 -8.50 1.47
CA MET A 34 1.64 -7.24 2.22
C MET A 34 2.96 -6.47 2.23
N ARG A 35 4.10 -7.17 2.24
CA ARG A 35 5.44 -6.56 2.16
C ARG A 35 5.59 -5.68 0.93
N GLN A 36 4.93 -6.00 -0.18
CA GLN A 36 4.97 -5.18 -1.41
C GLN A 36 4.23 -3.83 -1.29
N PHE A 37 3.40 -3.66 -0.25
CA PHE A 37 2.64 -2.43 0.02
C PHE A 37 3.17 -1.66 1.23
N VAL A 38 4.33 -2.07 1.73
CA VAL A 38 5.02 -1.45 2.85
C VAL A 38 6.41 -1.02 2.36
N SER A 39 6.77 0.22 2.65
CA SER A 39 8.10 0.76 2.35
C SER A 39 9.17 0.05 3.17
N ASP A 40 10.44 0.15 2.78
CA ASP A 40 11.57 -0.42 3.53
C ASP A 40 11.61 0.03 5.00
N VAL A 41 11.19 1.25 5.32
CA VAL A 41 11.11 1.80 6.69
C VAL A 41 9.91 1.25 7.50
N GLY A 42 9.09 0.37 6.93
CA GLY A 42 7.89 -0.15 7.58
C GLY A 42 6.66 0.75 7.49
N ARG A 43 6.65 1.82 6.67
CA ARG A 43 5.46 2.67 6.44
C ARG A 43 4.54 2.09 5.37
N ILE A 44 3.23 2.32 5.47
CA ILE A 44 2.27 1.88 4.45
C ILE A 44 2.39 2.78 3.23
N ASP A 45 2.58 2.20 2.04
CA ASP A 45 2.71 2.98 0.82
C ASP A 45 1.38 3.61 0.39
N PRO A 46 1.39 4.89 -0.02
CA PRO A 46 0.19 5.57 -0.48
C PRO A 46 -0.28 5.02 -1.84
N ALA A 47 -1.60 5.07 -2.06
CA ALA A 47 -2.25 4.60 -3.30
C ALA A 47 -1.67 5.21 -4.60
N ARG A 48 -1.09 6.42 -4.53
CA ARG A 48 -0.43 7.06 -5.68
C ARG A 48 0.82 6.31 -6.17
N ILE A 49 1.48 5.57 -5.29
CA ILE A 49 2.69 4.78 -5.59
C ILE A 49 2.27 3.38 -6.01
N THR A 50 1.37 2.75 -5.25
CA THR A 50 0.94 1.35 -5.43
C THR A 50 -0.08 1.18 -6.56
N GLY A 51 -0.85 2.21 -6.91
CA GLY A 51 -1.89 2.16 -7.94
C GLY A 51 -3.19 1.47 -7.48
N THR A 52 -3.36 1.23 -6.18
CA THR A 52 -4.56 0.58 -5.63
C THR A 52 -5.78 1.52 -5.68
N CYS A 53 -6.98 0.97 -5.91
CA CYS A 53 -8.20 1.76 -5.83
C CYS A 53 -8.53 2.09 -4.36
N ALA A 54 -9.34 3.14 -4.14
CA ALA A 54 -9.66 3.60 -2.78
C ALA A 54 -10.29 2.50 -1.90
N LYS A 55 -11.14 1.64 -2.48
CA LYS A 55 -11.76 0.51 -1.76
C LYS A 55 -10.72 -0.51 -1.30
N HIS A 56 -9.83 -0.92 -2.20
CA HIS A 56 -8.78 -1.89 -1.88
C HIS A 56 -7.74 -1.29 -0.94
N GLN A 57 -7.37 -0.01 -1.09
CA GLN A 57 -6.44 0.65 -0.18
C GLN A 57 -6.97 0.67 1.26
N ARG A 58 -8.26 0.98 1.47
CA ARG A 58 -8.89 0.93 2.80
C ARG A 58 -8.80 -0.48 3.40
N LYS A 59 -9.16 -1.51 2.63
CA LYS A 59 -9.05 -2.91 3.07
C LYS A 59 -7.61 -3.28 3.41
N LEU A 60 -6.65 -2.95 2.53
CA LEU A 60 -5.22 -3.16 2.73
C LEU A 60 -4.73 -2.52 4.03
N THR A 61 -5.11 -1.26 4.30
CA THR A 61 -4.70 -0.58 5.52
C THR A 61 -5.23 -1.24 6.79
N THR A 62 -6.45 -1.78 6.76
CA THR A 62 -7.02 -2.49 7.91
C THR A 62 -6.30 -3.81 8.15
N GLU A 63 -6.07 -4.60 7.09
CA GLU A 63 -5.39 -5.88 7.23
C GLU A 63 -3.90 -5.71 7.59
N ILE A 64 -3.20 -4.71 7.05
CA ILE A 64 -1.81 -4.41 7.46
C ILE A 64 -1.75 -4.02 8.94
N LYS A 65 -2.72 -3.24 9.44
CA LYS A 65 -2.78 -2.90 10.86
C LYS A 65 -2.99 -4.14 11.73
N ARG A 66 -3.80 -5.10 11.31
CA ARG A 66 -3.96 -6.39 11.99
C ARG A 66 -2.67 -7.21 11.94
N ALA A 67 -2.01 -7.29 10.79
CA ALA A 67 -0.73 -7.98 10.65
C ALA A 67 0.34 -7.40 11.60
N ARG A 68 0.35 -6.08 11.80
CA ARG A 68 1.24 -5.41 12.76
C ARG A 68 0.92 -5.76 14.22
N GLN A 69 -0.37 -5.81 14.58
CA GLN A 69 -0.78 -6.25 15.92
C GLN A 69 -0.37 -7.70 16.21
N MET A 70 -0.32 -8.55 15.18
CA MET A 70 0.13 -9.94 15.27
C MET A 70 1.65 -10.12 15.10
N ALA A 71 2.42 -9.03 15.10
CA ALA A 71 3.87 -9.03 14.90
C ALA A 71 4.37 -9.67 13.57
N LEU A 72 3.50 -9.80 12.57
CA LEU A 72 3.88 -10.30 11.23
C LEU A 72 4.62 -9.25 10.39
N ILE A 73 4.30 -7.97 10.63
CA ILE A 73 4.90 -6.82 9.94
C ILE A 73 5.34 -5.80 11.00
N PRO A 74 6.58 -5.31 10.97
CA PRO A 74 7.05 -4.31 11.92
C PRO A 74 6.43 -2.94 11.66
N TYR A 75 6.33 -2.11 12.70
CA TYR A 75 5.88 -0.72 12.59
C TYR A 75 6.95 0.20 11.99
N VAL A 76 8.20 -0.06 12.37
CA VAL A 76 9.40 0.66 11.94
C VAL A 76 10.50 -0.37 11.76
N ILE A 77 11.26 -0.23 10.68
CA ILE A 77 12.50 -0.97 10.45
C ILE A 77 13.58 0.11 10.52
N GLU A 78 14.59 -0.08 11.37
CA GLU A 78 15.73 0.84 11.56
C GLU A 78 16.61 0.91 10.31
#